data_AF-A0A180FX78-F1
#
_entry.id   AF-A0A180FX78-F1
#
_cell.length_a   1.000
_cell.length_b   1.000
_cell.length_c   1.000
_cell.angle_alpha   90.00
_cell.angle_beta   90.00
_cell.angle_gamma   90.00
#
_symmetry.space_group_name_H-M   'P 1'
#
loop_
_entity.id
_entity.type
_entity.pdbx_description
1 polymer ?
#
loop_
_entity_poly.entity_id
_entity_poly.type
_entity_poly.pdbx_seq_one_letter_code
_entity_poly.pdbx_strand_id
1 'polypeptide(L)'
;MPLDFVRLAQSHTGQYLADTVRAVVEKFGIQDKICGIVTDNASNNSAMVSAMKKFKWARFKGDEQWIRCYAHILNLIVQSILRPFGTANKQSVANQQEGDLDSSDSSNESDEEDAEEQIR
;
A
#
# COMPACT_ATOMS: atom_id res chain seq x y z
N MET A 1 13.64 -10.95 -14.69
CA MET A 1 14.72 -10.35 -13.88
C MET A 1 14.28 -8.98 -13.41
N PRO A 2 14.35 -8.68 -12.11
CA PRO A 2 14.14 -7.34 -11.57
C PRO A 2 15.30 -6.41 -11.95
N LEU A 3 15.06 -5.10 -12.02
CA LEU A 3 16.11 -4.10 -12.23
C LEU A 3 16.91 -3.85 -10.95
N ASP A 4 16.24 -3.68 -9.81
CA ASP A 4 16.89 -3.44 -8.53
C ASP A 4 15.96 -3.83 -7.36
N PHE A 5 16.56 -4.04 -6.18
CA PHE A 5 15.86 -4.16 -4.90
C PHE A 5 16.44 -3.12 -3.95
N VAL A 6 15.71 -2.03 -3.73
CA VAL A 6 16.18 -0.92 -2.92
C VAL A 6 15.57 -1.01 -1.52
N ARG A 7 16.42 -1.08 -0.50
CA ARG A 7 15.98 -0.94 0.89
C ARG A 7 15.73 0.54 1.19
N LEU A 8 14.49 0.85 1.56
CA LEU A 8 14.10 2.17 2.03
C LEU A 8 14.41 2.31 3.53
N ALA A 9 15.02 3.43 3.93
CA ALA A 9 15.49 3.65 5.30
C ALA A 9 14.70 4.74 6.04
N GLN A 10 13.83 5.46 5.33
CA GLN A 10 13.02 6.57 5.83
C GLN A 10 11.54 6.25 5.66
N SER A 11 10.67 7.05 6.27
CA SER A 11 9.23 6.96 6.05
C SER A 11 8.91 7.01 4.55
N HIS A 12 8.04 6.12 4.10
CA HIS A 12 7.67 5.93 2.68
C HIS A 12 6.77 7.06 2.15
N THR A 13 7.26 8.29 2.25
CA THR A 13 6.60 9.47 1.67
C THR A 13 6.63 9.39 0.14
N GLY A 14 5.60 9.92 -0.52
CA GLY A 14 5.53 9.90 -1.98
C GLY A 14 6.76 10.52 -2.66
N GLN A 15 7.30 11.61 -2.12
CA GLN A 15 8.50 12.25 -2.65
C GLN A 15 9.74 11.35 -2.55
N TYR A 16 9.95 10.71 -1.39
CA TYR A 16 11.08 9.81 -1.20
C TYR A 16 11.00 8.57 -2.11
N LEU A 17 9.80 8.01 -2.27
CA LEU A 17 9.56 6.90 -3.21
C LEU A 17 9.86 7.32 -4.66
N ALA A 18 9.37 8.50 -5.07
CA ALA A 18 9.57 9.02 -6.41
C ALA A 18 11.06 9.22 -6.73
N ASP A 19 11.80 9.81 -5.80
CA ASP A 19 13.24 10.03 -5.94
C ASP A 19 14.03 8.72 -5.98
N THR A 20 13.60 7.72 -5.19
CA THR A 20 14.21 6.39 -5.22
C THR A 20 13.98 5.70 -6.56
N VAL A 21 12.75 5.72 -7.09
CA VAL A 21 12.44 5.15 -8.41
C VAL A 21 13.23 5.86 -9.50
N ARG A 22 13.32 7.19 -9.45
CA ARG A 22 14.13 7.99 -10.38
C ARG A 22 15.59 7.57 -10.38
N ALA A 23 16.20 7.37 -9.21
CA ALA A 23 17.59 6.93 -9.11
C ALA A 23 17.82 5.58 -9.81
N VAL A 24 16.89 4.63 -9.67
CA VAL A 24 16.96 3.33 -10.38
C VAL A 24 16.79 3.54 -11.88
N VAL A 25 15.78 4.30 -12.31
CA VAL A 25 15.49 4.56 -13.73
C VAL A 25 16.68 5.23 -14.44
N GLU A 26 17.31 6.21 -13.80
CA GLU A 26 18.51 6.91 -14.31
C GLU A 26 19.74 6.00 -14.33
N LYS A 27 19.95 5.19 -13.28
CA LYS A 27 21.04 4.18 -13.23
C LYS A 27 21.00 3.22 -14.41
N PHE A 28 19.81 2.85 -14.88
CA PHE A 28 19.63 1.96 -16.04
C PHE A 28 19.41 2.70 -17.37
N GLY A 29 19.33 4.03 -17.38
CA GLY A 29 19.14 4.84 -18.58
C GLY A 29 17.81 4.57 -19.30
N ILE A 30 16.74 4.30 -18.55
CA ILE A 30 15.43 3.91 -19.10
C ILE A 30 14.34 4.98 -18.93
N GLN A 31 14.70 6.22 -18.57
CA GLN A 31 13.73 7.31 -18.36
C GLN A 31 12.77 7.52 -19.54
N ASP A 32 13.25 7.34 -20.77
CA ASP A 32 12.45 7.54 -22.00
C ASP A 32 11.56 6.33 -22.34
N LYS A 33 11.62 5.27 -21.54
CA LYS A 33 10.92 4.00 -21.77
C LYS A 33 9.83 3.72 -20.73
N ILE A 34 9.65 4.61 -19.75
CA ILE A 34 8.61 4.45 -18.72
C ILE A 34 7.26 4.90 -19.28
N CYS A 35 6.38 3.93 -19.57
CA CYS A 35 5.03 4.17 -20.12
C CYS A 35 3.92 4.09 -19.07
N GLY A 36 4.23 3.65 -17.86
CA GLY A 36 3.26 3.50 -16.79
C GLY A 36 3.87 2.84 -15.56
N ILE A 37 3.18 2.94 -14.44
CA ILE A 37 3.62 2.46 -13.14
C ILE A 37 2.48 1.65 -12.53
N VAL A 38 2.83 0.46 -12.03
CA VAL A 38 1.90 -0.41 -11.30
C VAL A 38 2.35 -0.48 -9.85
N THR A 39 1.48 -0.12 -8.91
CA THR A 39 1.71 -0.28 -7.46
C THR A 39 0.47 -0.81 -6.77
N ASP A 40 0.57 -1.24 -5.52
CA ASP A 40 -0.59 -1.49 -4.66
C ASP A 40 -1.42 -0.20 -4.43
N ASN A 41 -2.60 -0.36 -3.83
CA ASN A 41 -3.57 0.73 -3.65
C ASN A 41 -3.31 1.58 -2.40
N ALA A 42 -2.05 1.68 -1.95
CA ALA A 42 -1.69 2.53 -0.82
C ALA A 42 -1.66 4.01 -1.21
N SER A 43 -2.10 4.88 -0.28
CA SER A 43 -2.23 6.33 -0.51
C SER A 43 -0.91 7.04 -0.83
N ASN A 44 0.20 6.54 -0.26
CA ASN A 44 1.55 7.04 -0.54
C ASN A 44 1.97 6.89 -2.01
N ASN A 45 1.45 5.90 -2.75
CA ASN A 45 1.74 5.70 -4.16
C ASN A 45 1.10 6.77 -5.04
N SER A 46 -0.09 7.25 -4.65
CA SER A 46 -0.72 8.41 -5.31
C SER A 46 0.16 9.64 -5.21
N ALA A 47 0.67 9.92 -4.00
CA ALA A 47 1.60 11.02 -3.76
C ALA A 47 2.93 10.82 -4.53
N MET A 48 3.42 9.59 -4.64
CA MET A 48 4.60 9.25 -5.44
C MET A 48 4.39 9.59 -6.91
N VAL A 49 3.30 9.12 -7.54
CA VAL A 49 3.01 9.36 -8.95
C VAL A 49 2.88 10.86 -9.24
N SER A 50 2.20 11.59 -8.36
CA SER A 50 2.10 13.05 -8.41
C SER A 50 3.48 13.74 -8.36
N ALA A 51 4.40 13.26 -7.52
CA ALA A 51 5.77 13.76 -7.48
C ALA A 51 6.55 13.40 -8.75
N MET A 52 6.42 12.17 -9.26
CA MET A 52 7.10 11.69 -10.46
C MET A 52 6.70 12.45 -11.73
N LYS A 53 5.47 12.97 -11.80
CA LYS A 53 5.01 13.83 -12.90
C LYS A 53 5.96 15.03 -13.13
N LYS A 54 6.64 15.51 -12.09
CA LYS A 54 7.59 16.62 -12.15
C LYS A 54 8.90 16.26 -12.88
N PHE A 55 9.22 14.97 -13.04
CA PHE A 55 10.44 14.51 -13.72
C PHE A 55 10.37 14.65 -15.25
N LYS A 56 9.18 14.89 -15.81
CA LYS A 56 8.96 15.15 -17.25
C LYS A 56 9.55 14.07 -18.18
N TRP A 57 9.50 12.80 -17.77
CA TRP A 57 9.86 11.69 -18.64
C TRP A 57 8.98 11.65 -19.88
N ALA A 58 9.58 11.42 -21.05
CA ALA A 58 8.93 11.65 -22.35
C ALA A 58 7.56 10.97 -22.48
N ARG A 59 7.45 9.75 -21.95
CA ARG A 59 6.28 8.87 -22.06
C ARG A 59 5.43 8.78 -20.81
N PHE A 60 5.79 9.46 -19.72
CA PHE A 60 5.05 9.42 -18.46
C PHE A 60 4.38 10.77 -18.17
N LYS A 61 3.06 10.77 -17.97
CA LYS A 61 2.18 11.93 -17.80
C LYS A 61 1.58 12.04 -16.40
N GLY A 62 1.95 11.13 -15.50
CA GLY A 62 1.45 11.07 -14.12
C GLY A 62 0.26 10.12 -14.01
N ASP A 63 -0.80 10.57 -13.34
CA ASP A 63 -1.92 9.75 -12.85
C ASP A 63 -2.63 8.94 -13.94
N GLU A 64 -2.71 9.43 -15.17
CA GLU A 64 -3.31 8.72 -16.31
C GLU A 64 -2.61 7.39 -16.65
N GLN A 65 -1.36 7.23 -16.20
CA GLN A 65 -0.53 6.06 -16.44
C GLN A 65 -0.16 5.32 -15.15
N TRP A 66 -0.88 5.62 -14.06
CA TRP A 66 -0.80 4.87 -12.82
C TRP A 66 -1.90 3.80 -12.78
N ILE A 67 -1.46 2.56 -12.58
CA ILE A 67 -2.32 1.39 -12.55
C ILE A 67 -2.22 0.78 -11.15
N ARG A 68 -3.36 0.50 -10.54
CA ARG A 68 -3.41 -0.17 -9.23
C ARG A 68 -3.25 -1.68 -9.41
N CYS A 69 -2.59 -2.32 -8.45
CA CYS A 69 -2.29 -3.75 -8.49
C CYS A 69 -3.59 -4.57 -8.45
N TYR A 70 -3.89 -5.28 -9.53
CA TYR A 70 -5.12 -6.06 -9.65
C TYR A 70 -5.27 -7.11 -8.55
N ALA A 71 -4.18 -7.80 -8.19
CA ALA A 71 -4.18 -8.78 -7.11
C ALA A 71 -4.55 -8.15 -5.76
N HIS A 72 -4.06 -6.94 -5.49
CA HIS A 72 -4.42 -6.19 -4.28
C HIS A 72 -5.90 -5.83 -4.26
N ILE A 73 -6.43 -5.34 -5.40
CA ILE A 73 -7.86 -5.03 -5.53
C ILE A 73 -8.73 -6.28 -5.30
N LEU A 74 -8.35 -7.43 -5.85
CA LEU A 74 -9.06 -8.69 -5.62
C LEU A 74 -9.06 -9.09 -4.14
N ASN A 75 -7.93 -8.94 -3.46
CA ASN A 75 -7.81 -9.21 -2.03
C ASN A 75 -8.77 -8.31 -1.21
N LEU A 76 -8.82 -7.01 -1.52
CA LEU A 76 -9.73 -6.07 -0.86
C LEU A 76 -11.22 -6.39 -1.09
N ILE A 77 -11.57 -6.83 -2.31
CA ILE A 77 -12.93 -7.29 -2.62
C ILE A 77 -13.30 -8.50 -1.76
N VAL A 78 -12.40 -9.50 -1.68
CA VAL A 78 -12.63 -10.71 -0.87
C VAL A 78 -12.77 -10.37 0.60
N GLN A 79 -11.89 -9.54 1.16
CA GLN A 79 -11.97 -9.08 2.55
C GLN A 79 -13.31 -8.39 2.83
N SER A 80 -13.74 -7.51 1.92
CA SER A 80 -15.03 -6.81 2.03
C SER A 80 -16.23 -7.77 2.03
N ILE A 81 -16.19 -8.82 1.17
CA ILE A 81 -17.25 -9.84 1.10
C ILE A 81 -17.26 -10.71 2.37
N LEU A 82 -16.09 -11.06 2.92
CA LEU A 82 -15.97 -11.94 4.07
C LEU A 82 -16.22 -11.23 5.41
N ARG A 83 -16.10 -9.90 5.48
CA ARG A 83 -16.25 -9.11 6.72
C ARG A 83 -17.54 -9.41 7.51
N PRO A 84 -18.73 -9.56 6.90
CA PRO A 84 -19.96 -9.92 7.63
C PRO A 84 -19.99 -11.37 8.14
N PHE A 85 -19.15 -12.25 7.59
CA PHE A 85 -19.10 -13.68 7.92
C PHE A 85 -17.92 -14.03 8.83
N GLY A 86 -17.00 -13.09 9.05
CA GLY A 86 -16.01 -13.17 10.12
C GLY A 86 -16.76 -13.17 11.45
N THR A 87 -16.57 -14.20 12.27
CA THR A 87 -17.10 -14.25 13.63
C THR A 87 -16.61 -13.03 14.39
N ALA A 88 -17.48 -12.04 14.58
CA ALA A 88 -17.24 -10.91 15.45
C ALA A 88 -17.23 -11.39 16.90
N ASN A 89 -16.11 -11.93 17.37
CA ASN A 89 -15.81 -11.97 18.79
C ASN A 89 -15.28 -10.60 19.22
N LYS A 90 -16.18 -9.61 19.20
CA LYS A 90 -16.06 -8.41 20.03
C LYS A 90 -17.35 -8.29 20.85
N GLN A 91 -17.60 -9.32 21.67
CA GLN A 91 -18.47 -9.18 22.83
C GLN A 91 -17.61 -8.72 24.01
N SER A 92 -17.80 -7.46 24.39
CA SER A 92 -17.84 -7.03 25.79
C SER A 92 -18.71 -5.78 25.79
N VAL A 93 -20.04 -5.91 25.74
CA VAL A 93 -20.91 -6.06 26.93
C VAL A 93 -20.24 -5.53 28.20
N ALA A 94 -20.85 -4.47 28.71
CA ALA A 94 -20.61 -3.81 29.97
C ALA A 94 -20.23 -4.76 31.12
N ASN A 95 -19.26 -4.32 31.92
CA ASN A 95 -19.01 -4.67 33.32
C ASN A 95 -20.04 -5.62 33.96
N GLN A 96 -19.62 -6.85 34.21
CA GLN A 96 -19.75 -7.49 35.52
C GLN A 96 -18.64 -8.53 35.67
N GLN A 97 -17.99 -8.48 36.83
CA GLN A 97 -16.80 -9.23 37.22
C GLN A 97 -17.05 -10.74 37.26
N GLU A 98 -16.05 -11.52 36.84
CA GLU A 98 -15.37 -12.59 37.61
C GLU A 98 -14.83 -13.71 36.69
N GLY A 99 -13.57 -14.12 36.91
CA GLY A 99 -13.14 -15.51 36.70
C GLY A 99 -12.18 -15.82 35.53
N ASP A 100 -10.88 -15.67 35.81
CA ASP A 100 -9.79 -16.66 35.57
C ASP A 100 -9.29 -17.06 34.15
N LEU A 101 -8.00 -16.77 33.95
CA LEU A 101 -6.90 -17.51 33.25
C LEU A 101 -7.15 -18.16 31.87
N ASP A 102 -6.46 -17.72 30.81
CA ASP A 102 -5.10 -18.18 30.44
C ASP A 102 -4.58 -17.44 29.19
N SER A 103 -3.26 -17.34 29.13
CA SER A 103 -2.38 -16.59 28.23
C SER A 103 -2.44 -17.02 26.76
N SER A 104 -2.50 -16.06 25.83
CA SER A 104 -1.61 -16.07 24.66
C SER A 104 -1.54 -14.71 24.00
N ASP A 105 -0.31 -14.19 23.97
CA ASP A 105 0.17 -13.04 23.23
C ASP A 105 -0.07 -13.22 21.73
N SER A 106 -0.77 -12.27 21.11
CA SER A 106 -0.56 -11.96 19.70
C SER A 106 -0.99 -10.53 19.43
N SER A 107 -0.01 -9.65 19.52
CA SER A 107 0.01 -8.32 18.93
C SER A 107 -0.46 -8.36 17.47
N ASN A 108 -1.50 -7.60 17.13
CA ASN A 108 -1.72 -7.01 15.80
C ASN A 108 -2.90 -6.02 15.85
N GLU A 109 -2.66 -4.84 16.39
CA GLU A 109 -3.50 -3.66 16.16
C GLU A 109 -2.71 -2.69 15.27
N SER A 110 -2.82 -2.84 13.94
CA SER A 110 -2.38 -1.80 12.99
C SER A 110 -2.98 -1.91 11.58
N ASP A 111 -3.56 -3.05 11.18
CA ASP A 111 -3.83 -3.30 9.76
C ASP A 111 -5.29 -3.03 9.32
N GLU A 112 -6.23 -2.87 10.26
CA GLU A 112 -7.66 -2.71 9.93
C GLU A 112 -8.01 -1.30 9.44
N GLU A 113 -7.32 -0.26 9.91
CA GLU A 113 -7.57 1.13 9.47
C GLU A 113 -7.04 1.40 8.04
N ASP A 114 -5.95 0.73 7.64
CA ASP A 114 -5.34 0.90 6.32
C ASP A 114 -6.18 0.22 5.22
N ALA A 115 -6.82 -0.91 5.53
CA ALA A 115 -7.64 -1.63 4.55
C ALA A 115 -8.86 -0.81 4.07
N GLU A 116 -9.50 -0.05 4.96
CA GLU A 116 -10.68 0.77 4.59
C GLU A 116 -10.32 1.95 3.68
N GLU A 117 -9.18 2.61 3.90
CA GLU A 117 -8.72 3.71 3.05
C GLU A 117 -8.33 3.20 1.65
N GLN A 118 -7.88 1.96 1.56
CA GLN A 118 -7.48 1.31 0.31
C GLN A 118 -8.66 0.73 -0.49
N ILE A 119 -9.89 0.74 0.00
CA ILE A 119 -11.07 0.23 -0.73
C ILE A 119 -11.73 1.32 -1.61
N ARG A 120 -11.32 2.59 -1.49
CA ARG A 120 -11.98 3.74 -2.15
C ARG A 120 -11.62 3.96 -3.63
#